data_AF-A0AAV4R435-F1
#
_entry.id   AF-A0AAV4R435-F1
#
_cell.length_a   1.000
_cell.length_b   1.000
_cell.length_c   1.000
_cell.angle_alpha   90.00
_cell.angle_beta   90.00
_cell.angle_gamma   90.00
#
_symmetry.space_group_name_H-M   'P 1'
#
loop_
_entity.id
_entity.type
_entity.pdbx_description
1 polymer ?
#
loop_
_entity_poly.entity_id
_entity_poly.type
_entity_poly.pdbx_seq_one_letter_code
_entity_poly.pdbx_strand_id
1 'polypeptide(L)'
;MFKYLGVNFDGKFTWHSHTEEVASLASKRLSLMNILAGSKWGCSKSTLNQTHSVYFLPILIYCCEQLVSPSKKMIDSLEKFHNQALRLITGSVKFTPIVYMLLCTNSRSLSLIIKERVPLLWEKIIRTPGCMFLWDHVSTETECNLKIQKGFVQRVADLISPFGIDFAAQQFLLSRNPIEAKTYFIRLGVS
;
A
#
# COMPACT_ATOMS: atom_id res chain seq x y z
N MET A 1 -5.93 -1.62 -22.50
CA MET A 1 -5.95 -1.87 -21.04
C MET A 1 -5.34 -3.23 -20.80
N PHE A 2 -4.33 -3.32 -19.94
CA PHE A 2 -3.58 -4.55 -19.69
C PHE A 2 -3.66 -4.92 -18.20
N LYS A 3 -3.78 -6.21 -17.88
CA LYS A 3 -3.89 -6.69 -16.50
C LYS A 3 -2.66 -7.50 -16.13
N TYR A 4 -2.01 -7.12 -15.04
CA TYR A 4 -0.82 -7.80 -14.51
C TYR A 4 -0.90 -7.92 -13.00
N LEU A 5 -0.71 -9.14 -12.49
CA LEU A 5 -0.84 -9.45 -11.05
C LEU A 5 -2.16 -8.92 -10.44
N GLY A 6 -3.26 -8.94 -11.20
CA GLY A 6 -4.54 -8.42 -10.72
C GLY A 6 -4.67 -6.89 -10.70
N VAL A 7 -3.67 -6.15 -11.18
CA VAL A 7 -3.68 -4.70 -11.33
C VAL A 7 -3.98 -4.33 -12.78
N ASN A 8 -4.90 -3.38 -12.98
CA ASN A 8 -5.23 -2.88 -14.31
C ASN A 8 -4.40 -1.64 -14.64
N PHE A 9 -3.64 -1.73 -15.71
CA PHE A 9 -2.84 -0.64 -16.26
C PHE A 9 -3.60 0.02 -17.42
N ASP A 10 -3.82 1.33 -17.26
CA ASP A 10 -4.31 2.22 -18.30
C ASP A 10 -3.12 2.95 -18.94
N GLY A 11 -3.19 3.24 -20.24
CA GLY A 11 -2.10 3.88 -20.98
C GLY A 11 -1.76 5.28 -20.47
N LYS A 12 -2.69 5.93 -19.77
CA LYS A 12 -2.52 7.24 -19.13
C LYS A 12 -2.24 7.15 -17.62
N PHE A 13 -2.10 5.95 -17.05
CA PHE A 13 -1.95 5.73 -15.61
C PHE A 13 -2.97 6.51 -14.75
N THR A 14 -4.22 6.56 -15.21
CA THR A 14 -5.32 7.19 -14.46
C THR A 14 -5.78 6.34 -13.28
N TRP A 15 -5.54 5.02 -13.34
CA TRP A 15 -5.91 4.01 -12.34
C TRP A 15 -7.42 3.84 -12.10
N HIS A 16 -8.27 4.46 -12.91
CA HIS A 16 -9.71 4.51 -12.66
C HIS A 16 -10.33 3.12 -12.63
N SER A 17 -10.14 2.32 -13.68
CA SER A 17 -10.67 0.95 -13.77
C SER A 17 -10.13 0.05 -12.66
N HIS A 18 -8.89 0.26 -12.20
CA HIS A 18 -8.35 -0.48 -11.06
C HIS A 18 -9.08 -0.11 -9.76
N THR A 19 -9.30 1.18 -9.51
CA THR A 19 -10.01 1.61 -8.30
C THR A 19 -11.47 1.17 -8.26
N GLU A 20 -12.14 1.08 -9.41
CA GLU A 20 -13.51 0.53 -9.49
C GLU A 20 -13.55 -0.96 -9.14
N GLU A 21 -12.59 -1.74 -9.65
CA GLU A 21 -12.45 -3.15 -9.26
C GLU A 21 -12.20 -3.28 -7.75
N VAL A 22 -11.27 -2.51 -7.19
CA VAL A 22 -10.98 -2.52 -5.75
C VAL A 22 -12.20 -2.11 -4.93
N ALA A 23 -12.94 -1.08 -5.35
CA ALA A 23 -14.17 -0.63 -4.71
C ALA A 23 -15.26 -1.72 -4.74
N SER A 24 -15.40 -2.44 -5.86
CA SER A 24 -16.35 -3.55 -5.98
C SER A 24 -16.02 -4.69 -5.02
N LEU A 25 -14.73 -5.02 -4.86
CA LEU A 25 -14.27 -6.06 -3.94
C LEU A 25 -14.40 -5.61 -2.48
N ALA A 26 -14.08 -4.34 -2.19
CA ALA A 26 -14.25 -3.75 -0.86
C ALA A 26 -15.73 -3.75 -0.44
N SER A 27 -16.64 -3.40 -1.33
CA SER A 27 -18.09 -3.46 -1.09
C SER A 27 -18.55 -4.87 -0.71
N LYS A 28 -18.10 -5.89 -1.46
CA LYS A 28 -18.39 -7.30 -1.13
C LYS A 28 -17.87 -7.70 0.25
N ARG A 29 -16.62 -7.33 0.59
CA ARG A 29 -16.07 -7.62 1.93
C ARG A 29 -16.78 -6.86 3.04
N LEU A 30 -17.19 -5.62 2.79
CA LEU A 30 -17.96 -4.82 3.75
C LEU A 30 -19.32 -5.47 4.05
N SER A 31 -20.01 -5.98 3.02
CA SER A 31 -21.27 -6.74 3.21
C SER A 31 -21.08 -7.98 4.07
N LEU A 32 -19.97 -8.72 3.91
CA LEU A 32 -19.65 -9.85 4.77
C LEU A 32 -19.36 -9.40 6.21
N MET A 33 -18.62 -8.30 6.40
CA MET A 33 -18.40 -7.73 7.73
C MET A 33 -19.69 -7.26 8.40
N ASN A 34 -20.66 -6.72 7.63
CA ASN A 34 -21.99 -6.37 8.15
C ASN A 34 -22.72 -7.58 8.73
N ILE A 35 -22.63 -8.74 8.05
CA ILE A 35 -23.22 -9.99 8.54
C ILE A 35 -22.56 -10.41 9.85
N LEU A 36 -21.22 -10.33 9.92
CA LEU A 36 -20.45 -10.64 11.14
C LEU A 36 -20.73 -9.67 12.29
N ALA A 37 -21.16 -8.43 12.01
CA ALA A 37 -21.51 -7.44 13.01
C ALA A 37 -22.99 -7.53 13.47
N GLY A 38 -23.73 -8.56 13.06
CA GLY A 38 -25.15 -8.71 13.37
C GLY A 38 -25.46 -8.81 14.87
N SER A 39 -26.67 -8.45 15.30
CA SER A 39 -27.01 -8.38 16.74
C SER A 39 -27.26 -9.73 17.41
N LYS A 40 -27.68 -10.77 16.66
CA LYS A 40 -28.03 -12.10 17.21
C LYS A 40 -26.85 -13.08 17.25
N TRP A 41 -25.99 -13.05 16.24
CA TRP A 41 -24.83 -13.95 16.06
C TRP A 41 -23.54 -13.17 15.83
N GLY A 42 -23.49 -11.92 16.30
CA GLY A 42 -22.38 -11.01 16.03
C GLY A 42 -21.09 -11.40 16.70
N CYS A 43 -19.99 -11.05 16.04
CA CYS A 43 -18.66 -11.14 16.61
C CYS A 43 -18.40 -9.99 17.60
N SER A 44 -17.45 -10.20 18.51
CA SER A 44 -16.95 -9.14 19.38
C SER A 44 -16.26 -8.04 18.56
N LYS A 45 -16.15 -6.84 19.14
CA LYS A 45 -15.45 -5.71 18.50
C LYS A 45 -13.98 -6.01 18.21
N SER A 46 -13.30 -6.78 19.07
CA SER A 46 -11.91 -7.19 18.85
C SER A 46 -11.78 -8.10 17.63
N THR A 47 -12.66 -9.09 17.50
CA THR A 47 -12.70 -9.98 16.32
C THR A 47 -13.04 -9.21 15.05
N LEU A 48 -13.98 -8.26 15.10
CA LEU A 48 -14.29 -7.39 13.95
C LEU A 48 -13.10 -6.51 13.56
N ASN A 49 -12.35 -5.98 14.52
CA ASN A 49 -11.15 -5.18 14.24
C ASN A 49 -10.02 -6.03 13.64
N GLN A 50 -9.86 -7.26 14.13
CA GLN A 50 -8.89 -8.21 13.57
C GLN A 50 -9.28 -8.64 12.15
N THR A 51 -10.55 -8.96 11.91
CA THR A 51 -11.02 -9.29 10.56
C THR A 51 -10.89 -8.11 9.61
N HIS A 52 -11.13 -6.87 10.07
CA HIS A 52 -10.82 -5.69 9.28
C HIS A 52 -9.33 -5.62 8.88
N SER A 53 -8.43 -5.75 9.86
CA SER A 53 -6.99 -5.62 9.62
C SER A 53 -6.42 -6.72 8.72
N VAL A 54 -6.88 -7.96 8.89
CA VAL A 54 -6.35 -9.15 8.19
C VAL A 54 -7.07 -9.44 6.88
N TYR A 55 -8.39 -9.20 6.82
CA TYR A 55 -9.21 -9.56 5.67
C TYR A 55 -9.64 -8.35 4.86
N PHE A 56 -10.11 -7.26 5.46
CA PHE A 56 -10.61 -6.14 4.67
C PHE A 56 -9.50 -5.24 4.12
N LEU A 57 -8.62 -4.78 5.02
CA LEU A 57 -7.60 -3.78 4.75
C LEU A 57 -6.62 -4.18 3.63
N PRO A 58 -6.19 -5.45 3.49
CA PRO A 58 -5.27 -5.84 2.42
C PRO A 58 -5.81 -5.62 1.00
N ILE A 59 -7.13 -5.62 0.79
CA ILE A 59 -7.69 -5.28 -0.54
C ILE A 59 -7.41 -3.82 -0.90
N LEU A 60 -7.59 -2.91 0.07
CA LEU A 60 -7.46 -1.48 -0.18
C LEU A 60 -5.98 -1.07 -0.36
N ILE A 61 -5.13 -1.81 0.33
CA ILE A 61 -3.69 -1.58 0.38
C ILE A 61 -2.96 -2.23 -0.80
N TYR A 62 -3.56 -3.21 -1.45
CA TYR A 62 -2.91 -3.89 -2.57
C TYR A 62 -2.60 -2.89 -3.70
N CYS A 63 -1.33 -2.77 -4.08
CA CYS A 63 -0.87 -1.84 -5.13
C CYS A 63 -1.21 -0.36 -4.83
N CYS A 64 -1.39 -0.01 -3.55
CA CYS A 64 -1.77 1.34 -3.15
C CYS A 64 -0.61 2.34 -3.30
N GLU A 65 0.63 1.86 -3.36
CA GLU A 65 1.82 2.69 -3.50
C GLU A 65 1.83 3.43 -4.85
N GLN A 66 1.32 2.79 -5.89
CA GLN A 66 1.17 3.35 -7.23
C GLN A 66 0.06 4.41 -7.28
N LEU A 67 -0.88 4.35 -6.33
CA LEU A 67 -1.98 5.33 -6.20
C LEU A 67 -1.54 6.68 -5.59
N VAL A 68 -0.26 6.89 -5.30
CA VAL A 68 0.25 8.22 -4.94
C VAL A 68 0.24 9.21 -6.11
N SER A 69 0.41 8.69 -7.33
CA SER A 69 0.39 9.48 -8.55
C SER A 69 -1.01 10.09 -8.85
N PRO A 70 -2.12 9.32 -8.87
CA PRO A 70 -3.44 9.80 -9.28
C PRO A 70 -4.07 10.88 -8.38
N SER A 71 -5.24 11.35 -8.82
CA SER A 71 -6.02 12.39 -8.15
C SER A 71 -6.44 11.98 -6.73
N LYS A 72 -6.32 12.92 -5.78
CA LYS A 72 -6.74 12.77 -4.37
C LYS A 72 -8.15 12.19 -4.22
N LYS A 73 -9.05 12.52 -5.15
CA LYS A 73 -10.43 12.03 -5.20
C LYS A 73 -10.54 10.50 -5.19
N MET A 74 -9.59 9.79 -5.80
CA MET A 74 -9.59 8.33 -5.87
C MET A 74 -9.22 7.70 -4.53
N ILE A 75 -8.19 8.23 -3.86
CA ILE A 75 -7.83 7.83 -2.50
C ILE A 75 -9.00 8.12 -1.55
N ASP A 76 -9.62 9.29 -1.66
CA ASP A 76 -10.79 9.66 -0.84
C ASP A 76 -11.96 8.68 -1.04
N SER A 77 -12.15 8.15 -2.26
CA SER A 77 -13.17 7.14 -2.55
C SER A 77 -12.90 5.82 -1.81
N LEU A 78 -11.66 5.33 -1.85
CA LEU A 78 -11.25 4.12 -1.13
C LEU A 78 -11.26 4.33 0.39
N GLU A 79 -10.91 5.52 0.85
CA GLU A 79 -10.92 5.91 2.26
C GLU A 79 -12.35 5.92 2.83
N LYS A 80 -13.38 6.20 2.03
CA LYS A 80 -14.78 6.03 2.45
C LYS A 80 -15.11 4.60 2.83
N PHE A 81 -14.64 3.59 2.07
CA PHE A 81 -14.85 2.18 2.41
C PHE A 81 -14.14 1.79 3.71
N HIS A 82 -12.92 2.27 3.90
CA HIS A 82 -12.18 2.09 5.16
C HIS A 82 -12.95 2.71 6.34
N ASN A 83 -13.41 3.95 6.20
CA ASN A 83 -14.18 4.65 7.23
C ASN A 83 -15.54 3.99 7.53
N GLN A 84 -16.20 3.43 6.51
CA GLN A 84 -17.42 2.65 6.71
C GLN A 84 -17.15 1.40 7.54
N ALA A 85 -16.08 0.67 7.24
CA ALA A 85 -15.69 -0.51 8.01
C ALA A 85 -15.37 -0.14 9.47
N LEU A 86 -14.66 0.97 9.71
CA LEU A 86 -14.39 1.47 11.07
C LEU A 86 -15.68 1.78 11.84
N ARG A 87 -16.66 2.42 11.20
CA ARG A 87 -17.98 2.69 11.81
C ARG A 87 -18.70 1.41 12.21
N LEU A 88 -18.61 0.37 11.39
CA LEU A 88 -19.19 -0.94 11.70
C LEU A 88 -18.53 -1.58 12.93
N ILE A 89 -17.20 -1.52 13.02
CA ILE A 89 -16.44 -2.07 14.15
C ILE A 89 -16.79 -1.34 15.45
N THR A 90 -16.81 0.00 15.42
CA THR A 90 -17.06 0.80 16.63
C THR A 90 -18.54 0.85 17.02
N GLY A 91 -19.44 0.64 16.05
CA GLY A 91 -20.88 0.90 16.19
C GLY A 91 -21.20 2.39 16.24
N SER A 92 -20.32 3.24 15.68
CA SER A 92 -20.45 4.69 15.78
C SER A 92 -21.47 5.28 14.79
N VAL A 93 -22.16 6.34 15.23
CA VAL A 93 -23.09 7.10 14.39
C VAL A 93 -22.31 7.82 13.27
N LYS A 94 -22.97 8.14 12.16
CA LYS A 94 -22.38 8.81 10.97
C LYS A 94 -21.66 10.13 11.31
N PHE A 95 -22.09 10.85 12.34
CA PHE A 95 -21.51 12.13 12.75
C PHE A 95 -20.22 12.00 13.57
N THR A 96 -19.88 10.80 14.04
CA THR A 96 -18.65 10.60 14.82
C THR A 96 -17.43 10.96 13.97
N PRO A 97 -16.50 11.79 14.48
CA PRO A 97 -15.27 12.13 13.78
C PRO A 97 -14.43 10.89 13.44
N ILE A 98 -13.81 10.89 12.26
CA ILE A 98 -12.99 9.76 11.78
C ILE A 98 -11.79 9.51 12.70
N VAL A 99 -11.17 10.58 13.18
CA VAL A 99 -10.01 10.53 14.10
C VAL A 99 -10.32 9.71 15.36
N TYR A 100 -11.52 9.86 15.92
CA TYR A 100 -11.93 9.10 17.10
C TYR A 100 -12.01 7.60 16.81
N MET A 101 -12.57 7.22 15.66
CA MET A 101 -12.69 5.81 15.28
C MET A 101 -11.33 5.16 15.02
N LEU A 102 -10.41 5.89 14.38
CA LEU A 102 -9.03 5.46 14.17
C LEU A 102 -8.34 5.19 15.51
N LEU A 103 -8.50 6.11 16.48
CA LEU A 103 -7.94 5.96 17.82
C LEU A 103 -8.50 4.74 18.55
N CYS A 104 -9.83 4.55 18.55
CA CYS A 104 -10.47 3.41 19.22
C CYS A 104 -10.10 2.06 18.62
N THR A 105 -9.81 2.01 17.33
CA THR A 105 -9.44 0.77 16.61
C THR A 105 -7.93 0.56 16.50
N ASN A 106 -7.13 1.53 16.96
CA ASN A 106 -5.68 1.59 16.76
C ASN A 106 -5.29 1.38 15.28
N SER A 107 -6.05 2.01 14.37
CA SER A 107 -5.84 1.92 12.92
C SER A 107 -5.36 3.24 12.34
N ARG A 108 -4.74 3.18 11.16
CA ARG A 108 -4.23 4.36 10.42
C ARG A 108 -5.15 4.66 9.25
N SER A 109 -5.26 5.94 8.87
CA SER A 109 -6.01 6.30 7.66
C SER A 109 -5.34 5.72 6.42
N LEU A 110 -6.13 5.40 5.39
CA LEU A 110 -5.60 4.83 4.16
C LEU A 110 -4.57 5.75 3.49
N SER A 111 -4.84 7.05 3.50
CA SER A 111 -3.93 8.08 3.00
C SER A 111 -2.59 8.11 3.74
N LEU A 112 -2.58 7.90 5.07
CA LEU A 112 -1.34 7.79 5.84
C LEU A 112 -0.58 6.50 5.54
N ILE A 113 -1.29 5.38 5.46
CA ILE A 113 -0.69 4.07 5.13
C ILE A 113 0.03 4.13 3.76
N ILE A 114 -0.61 4.75 2.77
CA ILE A 114 -0.01 4.94 1.45
C ILE A 114 1.27 5.78 1.55
N LYS A 115 1.22 6.92 2.25
CA LYS A 115 2.38 7.80 2.44
C LYS A 115 3.55 7.11 3.13
N GLU A 116 3.29 6.22 4.08
CA GLU A 116 4.32 5.42 4.77
C GLU A 116 4.93 4.35 3.84
N ARG A 117 4.11 3.69 3.03
CA ARG A 117 4.56 2.56 2.18
C ARG A 117 5.35 2.98 0.95
N VAL A 118 5.06 4.15 0.42
CA VAL A 118 5.64 4.62 -0.84
C VAL A 118 7.16 4.85 -0.75
N PRO A 119 7.68 5.52 0.29
CA PRO A 119 9.13 5.59 0.52
C PRO A 119 9.75 4.20 0.72
N LEU A 120 9.07 3.28 1.41
CA LEU A 120 9.59 1.92 1.60
C LEU A 120 9.70 1.15 0.28
N LEU A 121 8.70 1.30 -0.61
CA LEU A 121 8.75 0.72 -1.94
C LEU A 121 9.88 1.35 -2.76
N TRP A 122 10.02 2.67 -2.68
CA TRP A 122 11.08 3.41 -3.35
C TRP A 122 12.48 2.93 -2.94
N GLU A 123 12.74 2.82 -1.63
CA GLU A 123 13.98 2.27 -1.09
C GLU A 123 14.26 0.85 -1.58
N LYS A 124 13.23 -0.01 -1.63
CA LYS A 124 13.36 -1.36 -2.16
C LYS A 124 13.76 -1.36 -3.64
N ILE A 125 13.16 -0.48 -4.44
CA ILE A 125 13.47 -0.35 -5.87
C ILE A 125 14.91 0.15 -6.06
N ILE A 126 15.36 1.16 -5.31
CA ILE A 126 16.75 1.67 -5.35
C ILE A 126 17.75 0.56 -5.01
N ARG A 127 17.45 -0.23 -3.97
CA ARG A 127 18.40 -1.18 -3.40
C ARG A 127 18.43 -2.53 -4.10
N THR A 128 17.52 -2.80 -5.03
CA THR A 128 17.48 -4.09 -5.74
C THR A 128 18.52 -4.09 -6.88
N PRO A 129 19.52 -4.99 -6.85
CA PRO A 129 20.54 -5.08 -7.89
C PRO A 129 19.92 -5.53 -9.22
N GLY A 130 20.38 -4.96 -10.33
CA GLY A 130 19.81 -5.18 -11.67
C GLY A 130 18.76 -4.16 -12.09
N CYS A 131 18.24 -3.35 -11.16
CA CYS A 131 17.37 -2.22 -11.48
C CYS A 131 18.12 -1.01 -12.05
N MET A 132 19.46 -1.04 -12.07
CA MET A 132 20.34 0.03 -12.59
C MET A 132 19.98 0.45 -14.03
N PHE A 133 19.55 -0.49 -14.87
CA PHE A 133 19.06 -0.21 -16.23
C PHE A 133 17.78 0.63 -16.27
N LEU A 134 16.90 0.54 -15.26
CA LEU A 134 15.73 1.41 -15.15
C LEU A 134 16.12 2.82 -14.69
N TRP A 135 17.20 2.97 -13.91
CA TRP A 135 17.64 4.26 -13.37
C TRP A 135 18.13 5.21 -14.46
N ASP A 136 18.91 4.73 -15.42
CA ASP A 136 19.38 5.56 -16.55
C ASP A 136 18.21 6.13 -17.38
N HIS A 137 17.08 5.43 -17.45
CA HIS A 137 15.86 5.89 -18.12
C HIS A 137 14.95 6.75 -17.20
N VAL A 138 14.86 6.41 -15.91
CA VAL A 138 14.01 7.13 -14.93
C VAL A 138 14.60 8.50 -14.56
N SER A 139 15.93 8.64 -14.55
CA SER A 139 16.61 9.91 -14.31
C SER A 139 16.64 10.83 -15.53
N THR A 140 16.46 10.29 -16.73
CA THR A 140 16.46 11.07 -18.00
C THR A 140 15.05 11.44 -18.47
N GLU A 141 14.03 10.64 -18.15
CA GLU A 141 12.62 10.91 -18.47
C GLU A 141 11.88 11.69 -17.35
N THR A 142 12.51 12.72 -16.79
CA THR A 142 11.86 13.59 -15.79
C THR A 142 10.69 14.42 -16.34
N GLU A 143 10.49 14.41 -17.66
CA GLU A 143 9.32 15.00 -18.29
C GLU A 143 8.24 13.94 -18.48
N CYS A 144 7.29 13.87 -17.54
CA CYS A 144 6.06 13.13 -17.78
C CYS A 144 5.43 13.65 -19.08
N ASN A 145 5.30 12.80 -20.10
CA ASN A 145 4.63 13.15 -21.38
C ASN A 145 3.23 13.76 -21.16
N LEU A 146 2.59 13.46 -20.02
CA LEU A 146 1.38 14.11 -19.55
C LEU A 146 1.73 15.31 -18.66
N LYS A 147 1.73 16.51 -19.25
CA LYS A 147 1.98 17.82 -18.59
C LYS A 147 1.10 18.14 -17.36
N ILE A 148 0.11 17.30 -17.04
CA ILE A 148 -0.96 17.57 -16.06
C ILE A 148 -0.74 16.84 -14.72
N GLN A 149 0.04 15.76 -14.67
CA GLN A 149 0.18 14.92 -13.47
C GLN A 149 1.64 14.60 -13.15
N LYS A 150 2.04 14.81 -11.89
CA LYS A 150 3.36 14.41 -11.39
C LYS A 150 3.49 12.88 -11.41
N GLY A 151 4.60 12.40 -11.97
CA GLY A 151 4.94 10.98 -11.99
C GLY A 151 5.18 10.41 -10.58
N PHE A 152 5.25 9.08 -10.49
CA PHE A 152 5.49 8.38 -9.22
C PHE A 152 6.76 8.88 -8.52
N VAL A 153 7.89 8.98 -9.24
CA VAL A 153 9.18 9.42 -8.69
C VAL A 153 9.12 10.85 -8.16
N GLN A 154 8.51 11.77 -8.92
CA GLN A 154 8.34 13.17 -8.50
C GLN A 154 7.50 13.26 -7.21
N ARG A 155 6.46 12.44 -7.10
CA ARG A 155 5.63 12.41 -5.88
C ARG A 155 6.37 11.82 -4.70
N VAL A 156 7.19 10.80 -4.92
CA VAL A 156 8.04 10.22 -3.88
C VAL A 156 9.04 11.27 -3.38
N ALA A 157 9.68 12.01 -4.30
CA ALA A 157 10.57 13.10 -3.96
C ALA A 157 9.85 14.20 -3.17
N ASP A 158 8.66 14.61 -3.59
CA ASP A 158 7.82 15.56 -2.85
C ASP A 158 7.53 15.06 -1.41
N LEU A 159 7.21 13.76 -1.27
CA LEU A 159 6.89 13.13 0.01
C LEU A 159 8.10 13.03 0.94
N ILE A 160 9.30 12.81 0.39
CA ILE A 160 10.51 12.62 1.19
C ILE A 160 11.20 13.95 1.53
N SER A 161 11.02 14.99 0.69
CA SER A 161 11.59 16.33 0.89
C SER A 161 11.46 16.91 2.32
N PRO A 162 10.34 16.73 3.06
CA PRO A 162 10.20 17.30 4.41
C PRO A 162 11.01 16.57 5.48
N PHE A 163 11.44 15.33 5.22
CA PHE A 163 12.10 14.49 6.21
C PHE A 163 13.63 14.65 6.24
N GLY A 164 14.22 15.32 5.23
CA GLY A 164 15.66 15.57 5.19
C GLY A 164 16.53 14.31 5.24
N ILE A 165 16.02 13.18 4.75
CA ILE A 165 16.72 11.89 4.79
C ILE A 165 17.72 11.85 3.63
N ASP A 166 19.00 11.82 3.95
CA ASP A 166 20.05 11.56 2.97
C ASP A 166 19.98 10.10 2.51
N PHE A 167 19.73 9.90 1.21
CA PHE A 167 19.72 8.58 0.57
C PHE A 167 21.14 8.03 0.40
N ALA A 168 21.86 7.80 1.50
CA ALA A 168 23.08 6.99 1.44
C ALA A 168 22.67 5.54 1.15
N ALA A 169 22.61 5.18 -0.13
CA ALA A 169 22.18 3.87 -0.60
C ALA A 169 23.22 2.81 -0.20
N GLN A 170 23.08 2.24 1.00
CA GLN A 170 23.79 1.02 1.34
C GLN A 170 23.15 -0.16 0.59
N GLN A 171 23.98 -0.94 -0.12
CA GLN A 171 23.51 -2.14 -0.83
C GLN A 171 22.83 -3.11 0.14
N PHE A 172 21.67 -3.63 -0.25
CA PHE A 172 21.03 -4.71 0.47
C PHE A 172 21.89 -5.98 0.33
N LEU A 173 22.24 -6.62 1.44
CA LEU A 173 22.77 -7.99 1.39
C LEU A 173 21.61 -8.86 0.90
N LEU A 174 21.61 -9.21 -0.39
CA LEU A 174 20.65 -10.17 -0.93
C LEU A 174 20.67 -11.43 -0.05
N SER A 175 19.49 -11.89 0.39
CA SER A 175 19.37 -13.25 0.90
C SER A 175 19.79 -14.16 -0.24
N ARG A 176 21.00 -14.71 -0.19
CA ARG A 176 21.43 -15.71 -1.17
C ARG A 176 20.42 -16.85 -1.12
N ASN A 177 19.99 -17.31 -2.29
CA ASN A 177 19.24 -18.55 -2.37
C ASN A 177 20.05 -19.61 -1.60
N PRO A 178 19.49 -20.28 -0.57
CA PRO A 178 20.24 -21.25 0.23
C PRO A 178 20.78 -22.41 -0.62
N ILE A 179 20.21 -22.64 -1.81
CA ILE A 179 20.68 -23.61 -2.81
C ILE A 179 21.96 -23.13 -3.53
N GLU A 180 22.12 -21.82 -3.71
CA GLU A 180 23.28 -21.20 -4.39
C GLU A 180 24.43 -20.84 -3.43
N ALA A 181 24.18 -20.92 -2.12
CA ALA A 181 25.23 -20.74 -1.12
C ALA A 181 26.18 -21.95 -1.18
N LYS A 182 27.33 -21.78 -1.86
CA LYS A 182 28.43 -22.76 -1.81
C LYS A 182 28.68 -23.12 -0.35
N THR A 183 28.50 -24.39 0.00
CA THR A 183 28.81 -24.94 1.32
C THR A 183 30.28 -24.70 1.61
N TYR A 184 30.59 -23.71 2.43
CA TYR A 184 31.91 -23.63 3.03
C TYR A 184 32.00 -24.82 3.98
N PHE A 185 32.78 -25.83 3.61
CA PHE A 185 33.23 -26.83 4.57
C PHE A 185 34.04 -26.08 5.62
N ILE A 186 33.41 -25.79 6.75
CA ILE A 186 34.12 -25.35 7.94
C ILE A 186 35.00 -26.56 8.31
N ARG A 187 36.28 -26.53 7.95
CA ARG A 187 37.27 -27.37 8.61
C ARG A 187 37.26 -26.91 10.06
N LEU A 188 36.50 -27.61 10.91
CA LEU A 188 36.70 -27.59 12.33
C LEU A 188 38.12 -28.11 12.55
N GLY A 189 39.05 -27.18 12.72
CA GLY A 189 40.40 -27.49 13.17
C GLY A 189 40.30 -28.08 14.56
N VAL A 190 40.26 -29.41 14.63
CA VAL A 190 40.62 -30.11 15.85
C VAL A 190 42.14 -30.12 15.88
N SER A 191 42.67 -29.47 16.92
CA SER A 191 44.08 -29.38 17.32
C SER A 191 44.83 -30.70 17.27
#